data_AF-A0A517WS55-F1
#
_entry.id   AF-A0A517WS55-F1
#
_cell.length_a   1.000
_cell.length_b   1.000
_cell.length_c   1.000
_cell.angle_alpha   90.00
_cell.angle_beta   90.00
_cell.angle_gamma   90.00
#
_symmetry.space_group_name_H-M   'P 1'
#
loop_
_entity.id
_entity.type
_entity.pdbx_description
1 polymer ?
#
loop_
_entity_poly.entity_id
_entity_poly.type
_entity_poly.pdbx_seq_one_letter_code
_entity_poly.pdbx_strand_id
1 'polypeptide(L)'
;MSSQLPQANLQQMRMTMMVIWIALIMGVVTFGIVVIMIGLKGAPGEDLPVITYGGIGIAALMLVLRFFVPDMMARNQFKQAMQTAKAEGNEDEEEMLGKFYQIFLTRLIIGMALLEGAAFLNLVAVMAENQPLGFVPVAILLLAMIASVPTKSKLDGWIRNQMENYNLENQN
;
A
#
# COMPACT_ATOMS: atom_id res chain seq x y z
N MET A 1 16.97 -22.63 -23.50
CA MET A 1 15.97 -22.01 -24.39
C MET A 1 15.35 -20.89 -23.60
N SER A 2 15.52 -19.64 -24.00
CA SER A 2 14.93 -18.49 -23.30
C SER A 2 13.43 -18.45 -23.60
N SER A 3 12.63 -19.09 -22.74
CA SER A 3 11.19 -18.88 -22.69
C SER A 3 10.97 -17.40 -22.36
N GLN A 4 10.77 -16.60 -23.40
CA GLN A 4 10.25 -15.26 -23.22
C GLN A 4 8.89 -15.46 -22.56
N LEU A 5 8.76 -15.02 -21.31
CA LEU A 5 7.48 -14.94 -20.62
C LEU A 5 6.46 -14.40 -21.62
N PRO A 6 5.25 -15.00 -21.74
CA PRO A 6 4.19 -14.43 -22.55
C PRO A 6 4.00 -12.98 -22.09
N GLN A 7 4.53 -12.02 -22.85
CA GLN A 7 4.65 -10.63 -22.40
C GLN A 7 3.30 -10.03 -22.01
N ALA A 8 2.22 -10.61 -22.56
CA ALA A 8 0.84 -10.35 -22.19
C ALA A 8 0.57 -10.46 -20.68
N ASN A 9 1.13 -11.46 -19.98
CA ASN A 9 0.80 -11.73 -18.57
C ASN A 9 1.45 -10.70 -17.61
N LEU A 10 2.73 -10.38 -17.83
CA LEU A 10 3.43 -9.37 -17.01
C LEU A 10 2.85 -7.96 -17.21
N GLN A 11 2.50 -7.62 -18.45
CA GLN A 11 1.88 -6.34 -18.75
C GLN A 11 0.50 -6.23 -18.08
N GLN A 12 -0.29 -7.30 -18.13
CA GLN A 12 -1.59 -7.37 -17.47
C GLN A 12 -1.47 -7.21 -15.95
N MET A 13 -0.56 -7.93 -15.29
CA MET A 13 -0.32 -7.79 -13.85
C MET A 13 0.09 -6.37 -13.46
N ARG A 14 0.94 -5.73 -14.27
CA ARG A 14 1.33 -4.32 -14.05
C ARG A 14 0.15 -3.37 -14.17
N MET A 15 -0.71 -3.57 -15.17
CA MET A 15 -1.92 -2.78 -15.33
C MET A 15 -2.85 -2.94 -14.12
N THR A 16 -3.02 -4.17 -13.63
CA THR A 16 -3.80 -4.43 -12.41
C THR A 16 -3.26 -3.67 -11.20
N MET A 17 -1.93 -3.71 -10.96
CA MET A 17 -1.30 -2.93 -9.88
C MET A 17 -1.55 -1.43 -10.02
N MET A 18 -1.43 -0.89 -11.23
CA MET A 18 -1.68 0.53 -11.51
C MET A 18 -3.13 0.93 -11.28
N VAL A 19 -4.09 0.11 -11.74
CA VAL A 19 -5.53 0.36 -11.56
C VAL A 19 -5.89 0.39 -10.07
N ILE A 20 -5.40 -0.59 -9.30
CA ILE A 20 -5.65 -0.65 -7.84
C ILE A 20 -5.02 0.57 -7.14
N TRP A 21 -3.78 0.93 -7.49
CA TRP A 21 -3.11 2.09 -6.90
C TRP A 21 -3.87 3.40 -7.19
N ILE A 22 -4.34 3.62 -8.43
CA ILE A 22 -5.16 4.78 -8.79
C ILE A 22 -6.50 4.75 -8.03
N ALA A 23 -7.16 3.60 -7.98
CA ALA A 23 -8.47 3.46 -7.33
C ALA A 23 -8.44 3.86 -5.85
N LEU A 24 -7.41 3.42 -5.11
CA LEU A 24 -7.23 3.75 -3.69
C LEU A 24 -7.00 5.26 -3.47
N ILE A 25 -6.21 5.91 -4.34
CA ILE A 25 -6.01 7.38 -4.28
C ILE A 25 -7.32 8.10 -4.60
N MET A 26 -8.01 7.67 -5.66
CA MET A 26 -9.26 8.29 -6.09
C MET A 26 -10.36 8.16 -5.04
N GLY A 27 -10.39 7.08 -4.26
CA GLY A 27 -11.29 6.92 -3.12
C GLY A 27 -11.14 8.05 -2.11
N VAL A 28 -9.91 8.29 -1.64
CA VAL A 28 -9.60 9.37 -0.69
C VAL A 28 -9.88 10.74 -1.27
N VAL A 29 -9.50 11.00 -2.53
CA VAL A 29 -9.74 12.28 -3.20
C VAL A 29 -11.23 12.57 -3.35
N THR A 30 -12.01 11.59 -3.83
CA THR A 30 -13.45 11.75 -4.03
C THR A 30 -14.16 11.99 -2.70
N PHE A 31 -13.80 11.24 -1.66
CA PHE A 31 -14.36 11.46 -0.33
C PHE A 31 -13.96 12.83 0.24
N GLY A 32 -12.71 13.25 0.03
CA GLY A 32 -12.25 14.59 0.41
C GLY A 32 -13.05 15.71 -0.26
N ILE A 33 -13.39 15.58 -1.54
CA ILE A 33 -14.26 16.53 -2.26
C ILE A 33 -15.64 16.59 -1.60
N VAL A 34 -16.24 15.43 -1.27
CA VAL A 34 -17.53 15.36 -0.57
C VAL A 34 -17.45 16.06 0.80
N VAL A 35 -16.38 15.82 1.56
CA VAL A 35 -16.15 16.47 2.86
C VAL A 35 -16.04 17.99 2.72
N ILE A 36 -15.34 18.50 1.70
CA ILE A 36 -15.23 19.95 1.46
C ILE A 36 -16.61 20.56 1.11
N MET A 37 -17.40 19.86 0.29
CA MET A 37 -18.73 20.35 -0.13
C MET A 37 -19.76 20.35 1.00
N ILE A 38 -19.66 19.42 1.95
CA ILE A 38 -20.62 19.26 3.05
C ILE A 38 -20.14 19.93 4.34
N GLY A 39 -18.88 19.73 4.70
CA GLY A 39 -18.37 19.79 6.07
C GLY A 39 -17.98 21.18 6.59
N LEU A 40 -17.78 22.18 5.73
CA LEU A 40 -17.33 23.52 6.15
C LEU A 40 -18.48 24.50 6.41
N LYS A 41 -19.63 24.00 6.90
CA LYS A 41 -20.82 24.81 7.19
C LYS A 41 -20.92 25.12 8.68
N GLY A 42 -20.11 26.07 9.15
CA GLY A 42 -20.18 26.57 10.53
C GLY A 42 -18.85 27.14 11.01
N ALA A 43 -18.87 27.82 12.17
CA ALA A 43 -17.63 28.08 12.90
C ALA A 43 -17.10 26.77 13.50
N PRO A 44 -15.78 26.63 13.73
CA PRO A 44 -15.24 25.52 14.50
C PRO A 44 -15.91 25.47 15.88
N GLY A 45 -16.23 24.28 16.38
CA GLY A 45 -16.79 24.14 17.73
C GLY A 45 -15.84 24.73 18.78
N GLU A 46 -16.39 25.28 19.87
CA GLU A 46 -15.60 25.80 20.99
C GLU A 46 -14.92 24.68 21.81
N ASP A 47 -15.39 23.44 21.65
CA ASP A 47 -14.83 22.26 22.30
C ASP A 47 -13.47 21.85 21.72
N LEU A 48 -12.65 21.23 22.57
CA LEU A 48 -11.36 20.67 22.16
C LEU A 48 -11.59 19.58 21.09
N PRO A 49 -10.96 19.64 19.90
CA PRO A 49 -11.21 18.71 18.81
C PRO A 49 -10.46 17.38 19.00
N VAL A 50 -10.98 16.55 19.90
CA VAL A 50 -10.37 15.28 20.33
C VAL A 50 -10.23 14.32 19.14
N ILE A 51 -11.22 14.24 18.25
CA ILE A 51 -11.22 13.33 17.10
C ILE A 51 -10.14 13.78 16.09
N THR A 52 -9.98 15.07 15.85
CA THR A 52 -8.94 15.61 14.96
C THR A 52 -7.55 15.28 15.49
N TYR A 53 -7.28 15.50 16.78
CA TYR A 53 -5.97 15.16 17.36
C TYR A 53 -5.72 13.65 17.37
N GLY A 54 -6.73 12.84 17.70
CA GLY A 54 -6.65 11.39 17.59
C GLY A 54 -6.37 10.93 16.15
N GLY A 55 -7.03 11.54 15.17
CA GLY A 55 -6.85 11.30 13.74
C GLY A 55 -5.42 11.61 13.28
N ILE A 56 -4.83 12.71 13.74
CA ILE A 56 -3.43 13.06 13.46
C ILE A 56 -2.47 12.02 14.06
N GLY A 57 -2.71 11.62 15.32
CA GLY A 57 -1.91 10.59 15.98
C GLY A 57 -1.95 9.25 15.25
N ILE A 58 -3.15 8.82 14.82
CA ILE A 58 -3.34 7.60 14.04
C ILE A 58 -2.70 7.72 12.66
N ALA A 59 -2.79 8.87 12.00
CA ALA A 59 -2.11 9.10 10.72
C ALA A 59 -0.60 8.96 10.83
N ALA A 60 0.02 9.55 11.86
CA ALA A 60 1.45 9.41 12.12
C ALA A 60 1.83 7.94 12.37
N LEU A 61 1.06 7.24 13.21
CA LEU A 61 1.27 5.83 13.51
C LEU A 61 1.16 4.95 12.24
N MET A 62 0.10 5.12 11.45
CA MET A 62 -0.12 4.34 10.23
C MET A 62 0.95 4.62 9.17
N LEU A 63 1.42 5.87 9.08
CA LEU A 63 2.53 6.24 8.20
C LEU A 63 3.82 5.50 8.58
N VAL A 64 4.09 5.29 9.87
CA VAL A 64 5.23 4.50 10.34
C VAL A 64 5.00 3.00 10.10
N LEU A 65 3.82 2.48 10.46
CA LEU A 65 3.49 1.06 10.30
C LEU A 65 3.54 0.59 8.84
N ARG A 66 3.29 1.48 7.87
CA ARG A 66 3.39 1.17 6.43
C ARG A 66 4.76 0.63 6.02
N PHE A 67 5.82 0.94 6.75
CA PHE A 67 7.17 0.48 6.40
C PHE A 67 7.44 -0.95 6.90
N PHE A 68 6.73 -1.39 7.93
CA PHE A 68 6.99 -2.68 8.58
C PHE A 68 5.96 -3.75 8.20
N VAL A 69 4.68 -3.41 8.26
CA VAL A 69 3.58 -4.38 8.11
C VAL A 69 3.57 -5.01 6.70
N PRO A 70 3.64 -4.24 5.60
CA PRO A 70 3.65 -4.83 4.27
C PRO A 70 4.87 -5.72 4.02
N ASP A 71 6.04 -5.28 4.49
CA ASP A 71 7.30 -6.01 4.29
C ASP A 71 7.32 -7.32 5.07
N MET A 72 6.81 -7.33 6.30
CA MET A 72 6.67 -8.54 7.11
C MET A 72 5.75 -9.57 6.45
N MET A 73 4.58 -9.12 5.97
CA MET A 73 3.61 -9.98 5.28
C MET A 73 4.20 -10.55 3.99
N ALA A 74 4.83 -9.71 3.18
CA ALA A 74 5.41 -10.11 1.91
C ALA A 74 6.56 -11.10 2.08
N ARG A 75 7.43 -10.89 3.08
CA ARG A 75 8.52 -11.82 3.43
C ARG A 75 7.98 -13.19 3.82
N ASN A 76 6.93 -13.23 4.65
CA ASN A 76 6.34 -14.49 5.08
C ASN A 76 5.74 -15.29 3.90
N GLN A 77 4.99 -14.61 3.03
CA GLN A 77 4.44 -15.21 1.82
C GLN A 77 5.53 -15.67 0.85
N PHE A 78 6.62 -14.89 0.71
CA PHE A 78 7.75 -15.23 -0.12
C PHE A 78 8.46 -16.50 0.36
N LYS A 79 8.75 -16.60 1.67
CA LYS A 79 9.34 -17.81 2.27
C LYS A 79 8.46 -19.03 2.04
N GLN A 80 7.15 -18.88 2.23
CA GLN A 80 6.19 -19.96 1.98
C GLN A 80 6.20 -20.41 0.51
N ALA A 81 6.17 -19.45 -0.44
CA ALA A 81 6.22 -19.77 -1.86
C ALA A 81 7.51 -20.52 -2.25
N MET A 82 8.66 -20.09 -1.72
CA MET A 82 9.95 -20.77 -1.96
C MET A 82 9.98 -22.19 -1.36
N GLN A 83 9.44 -22.38 -0.15
CA GLN A 83 9.37 -23.70 0.47
C GLN A 83 8.47 -24.66 -0.31
N THR A 84 7.32 -24.19 -0.77
CA THR A 84 6.40 -24.98 -1.61
C THR A 84 7.07 -25.37 -2.93
N ALA A 85 7.73 -24.44 -3.62
CA ALA A 85 8.43 -24.72 -4.87
C ALA A 85 9.52 -25.79 -4.69
N LYS A 86 10.29 -25.70 -3.59
CA LYS A 86 11.32 -26.70 -3.25
C LYS A 86 10.73 -28.08 -2.94
N ALA A 87 9.59 -28.13 -2.24
CA ALA A 87 8.94 -29.39 -1.88
C ALA A 87 8.31 -30.10 -3.08
N GLU A 88 7.76 -29.34 -4.03
CA GLU A 88 7.12 -29.87 -5.23
C GLU A 88 8.13 -30.21 -6.35
N GLY A 89 9.41 -29.82 -6.18
CA GLY A 89 10.41 -29.91 -7.26
C GLY A 89 10.03 -29.07 -8.48
N ASN A 90 9.16 -28.07 -8.27
CA ASN A 90 8.64 -27.22 -9.32
C ASN A 90 9.60 -26.04 -9.53
N GLU A 91 10.41 -26.15 -10.57
CA GLU A 91 11.35 -25.12 -11.00
C GLU A 91 10.81 -24.27 -12.16
N ASP A 92 9.49 -24.28 -12.41
CA ASP A 92 8.92 -23.40 -13.43
C ASP A 92 9.09 -21.92 -13.02
N GLU A 93 10.07 -21.28 -13.65
CA GLU A 93 10.44 -19.88 -13.44
C GLU A 93 9.26 -18.95 -13.75
N GLU A 94 8.37 -19.30 -14.69
CA GLU A 94 7.21 -18.50 -15.04
C GLU A 94 6.17 -18.50 -13.91
N GLU A 95 5.86 -19.68 -13.37
CA GLU A 95 4.92 -19.81 -12.26
C GLU A 95 5.44 -19.08 -11.01
N MET A 96 6.74 -19.21 -10.73
CA MET A 96 7.39 -18.57 -9.59
C MET A 96 7.37 -17.05 -9.70
N LEU A 97 7.68 -16.51 -10.89
CA LEU A 97 7.56 -15.08 -11.14
C LEU A 97 6.12 -14.60 -10.92
N GLY A 98 5.12 -15.31 -11.47
CA GLY A 98 3.71 -14.99 -11.24
C GLY A 98 3.35 -14.88 -9.76
N LYS A 99 3.82 -15.82 -8.92
CA LYS A 99 3.65 -15.78 -7.47
C LYS A 99 4.32 -14.55 -6.83
N PHE A 100 5.54 -14.21 -7.23
CA PHE A 100 6.24 -13.03 -6.70
C PHE A 100 5.53 -11.71 -7.04
N TYR A 101 4.97 -11.60 -8.26
CA TYR A 101 4.13 -10.46 -8.64
C TYR A 101 2.90 -10.35 -7.74
N GLN A 102 2.24 -11.47 -7.44
CA GLN A 102 1.07 -11.50 -6.57
C GLN A 102 1.41 -11.08 -5.14
N ILE A 103 2.54 -11.56 -4.60
CA ILE A 103 3.02 -11.17 -3.26
C ILE A 103 3.32 -9.67 -3.21
N PHE A 104 3.98 -9.13 -4.24
CA PHE A 104 4.24 -7.69 -4.33
C PHE A 104 2.95 -6.86 -4.44
N LEU A 105 1.96 -7.35 -5.19
CA LEU A 105 0.64 -6.71 -5.25
C LEU A 105 -0.02 -6.69 -3.86
N THR A 106 -0.01 -7.80 -3.12
CA THR A 106 -0.54 -7.86 -1.75
C THR A 106 0.19 -6.87 -0.83
N ARG A 107 1.52 -6.81 -0.90
CA ARG A 107 2.33 -5.82 -0.18
C ARG A 107 1.88 -4.38 -0.48
N LEU A 108 1.70 -4.06 -1.76
CA LEU A 108 1.24 -2.73 -2.19
C LEU A 108 -0.15 -2.41 -1.61
N ILE A 109 -1.11 -3.33 -1.72
CA ILE A 109 -2.48 -3.16 -1.21
C ILE A 109 -2.47 -2.90 0.29
N ILE A 110 -1.76 -3.72 1.07
CA ILE A 110 -1.68 -3.55 2.54
C ILE A 110 -1.06 -2.21 2.90
N GLY A 111 0.04 -1.82 2.24
CA GLY A 111 0.70 -0.54 2.49
C GLY A 111 -0.18 0.66 2.17
N MET A 112 -0.92 0.60 1.07
CA MET A 112 -1.84 1.66 0.66
C MET A 112 -3.09 1.73 1.55
N ALA A 113 -3.64 0.58 1.97
CA ALA A 113 -4.81 0.52 2.85
C ALA A 113 -4.56 1.16 4.23
N LEU A 114 -3.34 1.03 4.77
CA LEU A 114 -2.96 1.71 6.02
C LEU A 114 -3.02 3.23 5.88
N LEU A 115 -2.55 3.77 4.75
CA LEU A 115 -2.57 5.22 4.47
C LEU A 115 -3.97 5.71 4.16
N GLU A 116 -4.70 4.96 3.34
CA GLU A 116 -6.08 5.24 2.98
C GLU A 116 -6.96 5.30 4.22
N GLY A 117 -6.94 4.27 5.08
CA GLY A 117 -7.74 4.22 6.30
C GLY A 117 -7.47 5.40 7.23
N ALA A 118 -6.20 5.79 7.39
CA ALA A 118 -5.84 6.97 8.16
C ALA A 118 -6.32 8.28 7.52
N ALA A 119 -6.26 8.39 6.18
CA ALA A 119 -6.75 9.57 5.47
C ALA A 119 -8.28 9.70 5.61
N PHE A 120 -9.03 8.60 5.43
CA PHE A 120 -10.48 8.58 5.63
C PHE A 120 -10.87 8.96 7.05
N LEU A 121 -10.17 8.44 8.07
CA LEU A 121 -10.43 8.81 9.47
C LEU A 121 -10.28 10.32 9.70
N ASN A 122 -9.25 10.94 9.14
CA ASN A 122 -9.05 12.38 9.28
C ASN A 122 -10.10 13.19 8.51
N LEU A 123 -10.55 12.72 7.34
CA LEU A 123 -11.67 13.34 6.62
C LEU A 123 -12.98 13.24 7.41
N VAL A 124 -13.22 12.12 8.10
CA VAL A 124 -14.35 11.98 9.03
C VAL A 124 -14.22 12.95 10.21
N ALA A 125 -13.02 13.12 10.77
CA ALA A 125 -12.77 14.09 11.84
C ALA A 125 -13.10 15.52 11.42
N VAL A 126 -12.73 15.91 10.19
CA VAL A 126 -13.10 17.22 9.61
C VAL A 126 -14.62 17.38 9.57
N MET A 127 -15.37 16.37 9.11
CA MET A 127 -16.83 16.46 9.06
C MET A 127 -17.47 16.53 10.46
N ALA A 128 -16.89 15.82 11.42
CA ALA A 128 -17.45 15.71 12.77
C ALA A 128 -17.22 16.98 13.61
N GLU A 129 -16.04 17.58 13.51
CA GLU A 129 -15.62 18.69 14.37
C GLU A 129 -15.53 20.03 13.63
N ASN A 130 -15.74 20.03 12.30
CA ASN A 130 -15.61 21.20 11.44
C ASN A 130 -14.24 21.90 11.58
N GLN A 131 -13.19 21.11 11.82
CA GLN A 131 -11.82 21.58 12.01
C GLN A 131 -11.01 21.34 10.73
N PRO A 132 -10.57 22.39 10.02
CA PRO A 132 -9.83 22.25 8.77
C PRO A 132 -8.43 21.64 8.98
N LEU A 133 -7.93 21.60 10.21
CA LEU A 133 -6.63 21.00 10.55
C LEU A 133 -6.54 19.53 10.11
N GLY A 134 -7.67 18.80 10.10
CA GLY A 134 -7.72 17.39 9.67
C GLY A 134 -7.32 17.18 8.19
N PHE A 135 -7.34 18.21 7.35
CA PHE A 135 -6.86 18.10 5.97
C PHE A 135 -5.33 17.99 5.85
N VAL A 136 -4.57 18.46 6.84
CA VAL A 136 -3.10 18.42 6.83
C VAL A 136 -2.57 16.98 6.75
N PRO A 137 -2.93 16.04 7.66
CA PRO A 137 -2.50 14.66 7.55
C PRO A 137 -3.02 13.98 6.27
N VAL A 138 -4.23 14.32 5.82
CA VAL A 138 -4.78 13.78 4.55
C VAL A 138 -3.89 14.13 3.36
N ALA A 139 -3.46 15.39 3.26
CA ALA A 139 -2.56 15.83 2.20
C ALA A 139 -1.21 15.10 2.24
N ILE A 140 -0.61 14.95 3.44
CA ILE A 140 0.65 14.22 3.62
C ILE A 140 0.49 12.75 3.21
N LEU A 141 -0.56 12.08 3.66
CA LEU A 141 -0.83 10.68 3.34
C LEU A 141 -1.09 10.49 1.85
N LEU A 142 -1.82 11.40 1.19
CA LEU A 142 -2.01 11.39 -0.26
C LEU A 142 -0.70 11.53 -1.02
N LEU A 143 0.18 12.45 -0.62
CA LEU A 143 1.52 12.56 -1.22
C LEU A 143 2.32 11.26 -1.03
N ALA A 144 2.19 10.63 0.14
CA ALA A 144 2.85 9.38 0.44
C ALA A 144 2.30 8.20 -0.41
N MET A 145 0.99 8.19 -0.69
CA MET A 145 0.33 7.26 -1.61
C MET A 145 0.79 7.51 -3.05
N ILE A 146 0.87 8.78 -3.48
CA ILE A 146 1.35 9.15 -4.81
C ILE A 146 2.80 8.71 -5.01
N ALA A 147 3.68 8.91 -4.03
CA ALA A 147 5.07 8.46 -4.08
C ALA A 147 5.23 6.92 -4.16
N SER A 148 4.17 6.17 -3.83
CA SER A 148 4.15 4.71 -3.80
C SER A 148 3.86 4.05 -5.15
N VAL A 149 3.99 4.79 -6.27
CA VAL A 149 3.79 4.26 -7.64
C VAL A 149 4.44 2.88 -7.83
N PRO A 150 3.70 1.86 -8.32
CA PRO A 150 4.22 0.53 -8.58
C PRO A 150 4.97 0.51 -9.93
N THR A 151 6.26 0.84 -9.91
CA THR A 151 7.12 0.77 -11.10
C THR A 151 7.79 -0.59 -11.25
N LYS A 152 8.10 -0.97 -12.50
CA LYS A 152 8.81 -2.24 -12.79
C LYS A 152 10.14 -2.34 -12.02
N SER A 153 10.91 -1.25 -12.00
CA SER A 153 12.20 -1.22 -11.28
C SER A 153 12.07 -1.46 -9.78
N LYS A 154 10.98 -0.98 -9.14
CA LYS A 154 10.73 -1.24 -7.71
C LYS A 154 10.40 -2.71 -7.46
N LEU A 155 9.64 -3.33 -8.36
CA LEU A 155 9.33 -4.75 -8.28
C LEU A 155 10.59 -5.60 -8.46
N ASP A 156 11.34 -5.38 -9.55
CA ASP A 156 12.55 -6.15 -9.86
C ASP A 156 13.58 -6.02 -8.73
N GLY A 157 13.76 -4.81 -8.19
CA GLY A 157 14.60 -4.56 -7.03
C GLY A 157 14.12 -5.26 -5.76
N TRP A 158 12.80 -5.27 -5.52
CA TRP A 158 12.24 -5.98 -4.38
C TRP A 158 12.42 -7.51 -4.50
N ILE A 159 12.15 -8.11 -5.65
CA ILE A 159 12.33 -9.56 -5.90
C ILE A 159 13.78 -9.94 -5.65
N ARG A 160 14.73 -9.17 -6.21
CA ARG A 160 16.16 -9.40 -6.01
C ARG A 160 16.54 -9.39 -4.53
N ASN A 161 16.07 -8.40 -3.77
CA ASN A 161 16.35 -8.31 -2.34
C ASN A 161 15.73 -9.48 -1.56
N GLN A 162 14.55 -9.98 -1.94
CA GLN A 162 13.96 -11.16 -1.29
C GLN A 162 14.77 -12.43 -1.57
N MET A 163 15.18 -12.65 -2.82
CA MET A 163 16.01 -13.79 -3.21
C MET A 163 17.36 -13.78 -2.48
N GLU A 164 18.02 -12.63 -2.40
CA GLU A 164 19.28 -12.47 -1.67
C GLU A 164 19.10 -12.80 -0.18
N ASN A 165 18.10 -12.21 0.48
CA ASN A 165 17.80 -12.50 1.88
C ASN A 165 17.48 -13.98 2.12
N TYR A 166 16.71 -14.62 1.24
CA TYR A 166 16.38 -16.04 1.36
C TYR A 166 17.61 -16.93 1.20
N ASN A 167 18.49 -16.63 0.24
CA ASN A 167 19.71 -17.40 0.04
C ASN A 167 20.66 -17.30 1.26
N LEU A 168 20.80 -16.10 1.84
CA LEU A 168 21.60 -15.88 3.05
C LEU A 168 21.07 -16.68 4.26
N GLU A 169 19.75 -16.78 4.41
CA GLU A 169 19.14 -17.54 5.51
C GLU A 169 19.30 -19.06 5.37
N ASN A 170 19.47 -19.60 4.15
CA ASN A 170 19.56 -21.05 3.88
C ASN A 170 21.00 -21.56 3.62
N GLN A 171 22.01 -20.70 3.76
CA GLN A 171 23.42 -21.09 3.66
C GLN A 171 24.07 -21.49 4.99
N ASN A 172 23.36 -21.31 6.12
CA ASN A 172 23.75 -21.76 7.46
C ASN A 172 23.02 -23.04 7.85
#